data_AF-A0A7U7EXN8-F1
#
_entry.id   AF-A0A7U7EXN8-F1
#
_cell.length_a   1.000
_cell.length_b   1.000
_cell.length_c   1.000
_cell.angle_alpha   90.00
_cell.angle_beta   90.00
_cell.angle_gamma   90.00
#
_symmetry.space_group_name_H-M   'P 1'
#
loop_
_entity.id
_entity.type
_entity.pdbx_description
1 polymer ?
#
loop_
_entity_poly.entity_id
_entity_poly.type
_entity_poly.pdbx_seq_one_letter_code
_entity_poly.pdbx_strand_id
1 'polypeptide(L)'
;MFEYGGGFVQDRSIYEDVDIFAKMHEEEGTMSKEDFKTYSDLFNAMVMTPYFPKPDVMIYLECNYDEVIDRIIERGREMEINTDPEYWKKLFKRYDDWINSFNACPVVRININEYDIHKDPESLNPMIDKIARIIQTYRQVDTR
;
A
#
# COMPACT_ATOMS: atom_id res chain seq x y z
N MET A 1 -9.54 8.85 20.32
CA MET A 1 -9.80 9.68 19.13
C MET A 1 -9.03 10.97 19.34
N PHE A 2 -7.94 11.19 18.60
CA PHE A 2 -7.05 12.32 18.86
C PHE A 2 -7.61 13.60 18.22
N GLU A 3 -7.89 14.59 19.07
CA GLU A 3 -8.29 15.96 18.74
C GLU A 3 -7.09 16.82 18.31
N TYR A 4 -6.37 16.42 17.27
CA TYR A 4 -5.49 17.34 16.56
C TYR A 4 -6.01 17.43 15.14
N GLY A 5 -6.52 18.61 14.76
CA GLY A 5 -6.93 18.91 13.39
C GLY A 5 -5.73 18.73 12.46
N GLY A 6 -5.64 17.56 11.85
CA GLY A 6 -4.57 17.13 10.96
C GLY A 6 -4.88 15.77 10.36
N GLY A 7 -4.40 15.51 9.14
CA GLY A 7 -4.47 14.19 8.52
C GLY A 7 -3.32 13.29 9.02
N PHE A 8 -3.49 11.98 8.88
CA PHE A 8 -2.44 11.00 9.16
C PHE A 8 -1.95 10.40 7.85
N VAL A 9 -0.64 10.19 7.75
CA VAL A 9 -0.02 9.40 6.68
C VAL A 9 0.52 8.15 7.32
N GLN A 10 0.14 7.00 6.79
CA GLN A 10 0.61 5.70 7.24
C GLN A 10 1.47 5.08 6.14
N ASP A 11 2.65 4.61 6.49
CA ASP A 11 3.44 3.74 5.62
C ASP A 11 2.87 2.33 5.72
N ARG A 12 2.47 1.78 4.57
CA ARG A 12 1.71 0.54 4.41
C ARG A 12 0.34 0.54 5.06
N SER A 13 -0.50 -0.39 4.64
CA SER A 13 -1.88 -0.49 5.14
C SER A 13 -2.20 -1.86 5.73
N ILE A 14 -3.13 -1.92 6.68
CA ILE A 14 -3.60 -3.22 7.20
C ILE A 14 -4.32 -4.05 6.13
N TYR A 15 -4.81 -3.40 5.06
CA TYR A 15 -5.46 -4.07 3.94
C TYR A 15 -4.45 -4.92 3.16
N GLU A 16 -3.24 -4.39 2.95
CA GLU A 16 -2.19 -5.12 2.23
C GLU A 16 -1.67 -6.33 3.03
N ASP A 17 -1.66 -6.24 4.37
CA ASP A 17 -1.12 -7.31 5.23
C ASP A 17 -1.91 -8.61 5.08
N VAL A 18 -3.24 -8.51 4.98
CA VAL A 18 -4.12 -9.67 4.84
C VAL A 18 -4.14 -10.18 3.40
N ASP A 19 -4.37 -9.28 2.44
CA ASP A 19 -4.60 -9.67 1.06
C ASP A 19 -3.32 -10.08 0.32
N ILE A 20 -2.15 -9.57 0.75
CA ILE A 20 -0.86 -9.85 0.13
C ILE A 20 -0.06 -10.82 0.98
N PHE A 21 0.32 -10.44 2.20
CA PHE A 21 1.30 -11.21 2.98
C PHE A 21 0.71 -12.45 3.62
N ALA A 22 -0.39 -12.32 4.37
CA ALA A 22 -1.05 -13.48 4.99
C ALA A 22 -1.54 -14.48 3.93
N LYS A 23 -2.08 -13.97 2.82
CA LYS A 23 -2.49 -14.81 1.69
C LYS A 23 -1.32 -15.54 1.03
N MET A 24 -0.19 -14.85 0.83
CA MET A 24 1.03 -15.46 0.32
C MET A 24 1.54 -16.56 1.26
N HIS A 25 1.54 -16.33 2.57
CA HIS A 25 1.96 -17.35 3.53
C HIS A 25 1.06 -18.60 3.52
N GLU A 26 -0.26 -18.44 3.33
CA GLU A 26 -1.18 -19.57 3.17
C GLU A 26 -0.90 -20.35 1.89
N GLU A 27 -0.70 -19.66 0.77
CA GLU A 27 -0.44 -20.28 -0.53
C GLU A 27 0.93 -20.98 -0.61
N GLU A 28 1.93 -20.46 0.11
CA GLU A 28 3.26 -21.07 0.25
C GLU A 28 3.31 -22.17 1.33
N GLY A 29 2.21 -22.40 2.05
CA GLY A 29 2.10 -23.42 3.08
C GLY A 29 2.86 -23.09 4.37
N THR A 30 3.29 -21.84 4.55
CA THR A 30 3.92 -21.35 5.79
C THR A 30 2.90 -20.85 6.82
N MET A 31 1.63 -20.69 6.42
CA MET A 31 0.48 -20.46 7.28
C MET A 31 -0.60 -21.51 6.96
N SER A 32 -1.24 -22.07 7.99
CA SER A 32 -2.33 -23.03 7.76
C SER A 32 -3.60 -22.31 7.28
N LYS A 33 -4.50 -23.04 6.61
CA LYS A 33 -5.81 -22.49 6.21
C LYS A 33 -6.65 -22.02 7.39
N GLU A 34 -6.54 -22.69 8.54
CA GLU A 34 -7.24 -22.32 9.77
C GLU A 34 -6.68 -21.04 10.38
N ASP A 35 -5.36 -20.88 10.36
CA ASP A 35 -4.69 -19.66 10.83
C ASP A 35 -5.02 -18.48 9.92
N PHE A 36 -4.94 -18.67 8.59
CA PHE A 36 -5.30 -17.64 7.62
C PHE A 36 -6.76 -17.21 7.77
N LYS A 37 -7.67 -18.16 7.99
CA LYS A 37 -9.08 -17.85 8.24
C LYS A 37 -9.25 -17.04 9.53
N THR A 38 -8.62 -17.47 10.62
CA THR A 38 -8.67 -16.76 11.91
C THR A 38 -8.13 -15.33 11.77
N TYR A 39 -7.01 -15.16 11.09
CA TYR A 39 -6.38 -13.87 10.85
C TYR A 39 -7.28 -12.96 9.99
N SER A 40 -7.87 -13.51 8.92
CA SER A 40 -8.81 -12.78 8.05
C SER A 40 -10.10 -12.38 8.79
N ASP A 41 -10.62 -13.25 9.65
CA ASP A 41 -11.81 -12.97 10.47
C ASP A 41 -11.53 -11.84 11.47
N LEU A 42 -10.35 -11.81 12.09
CA LEU A 42 -9.92 -10.73 12.97
C LEU A 42 -9.83 -9.39 12.22
N PHE A 43 -9.20 -9.39 11.05
CA PHE A 43 -9.12 -8.21 10.20
C PHE A 43 -10.52 -7.69 9.83
N ASN A 44 -11.40 -8.58 9.35
CA ASN A 44 -12.79 -8.23 9.02
C ASN A 44 -13.52 -7.63 10.21
N ALA A 45 -13.38 -8.23 11.40
CA ALA A 45 -13.96 -7.69 12.62
C ALA A 45 -13.45 -6.27 12.92
N MET A 46 -12.15 -6.02 12.77
CA MET A 46 -11.54 -4.71 12.99
C MET A 46 -12.09 -3.65 12.02
N VAL A 47 -12.06 -3.92 10.71
CA VAL A 47 -12.49 -2.96 9.68
C VAL A 47 -14.00 -2.73 9.65
N MET A 48 -14.80 -3.66 10.19
CA MET A 48 -16.25 -3.51 10.36
C MET A 48 -16.62 -2.71 11.61
N THR A 49 -15.69 -2.50 12.55
CA THR A 49 -16.01 -1.67 13.71
C THR A 49 -16.21 -0.21 13.28
N PRO A 50 -17.24 0.50 13.80
CA PRO A 50 -17.48 1.91 13.46
C PRO A 50 -16.36 2.83 13.96
N TYR A 51 -15.47 2.33 14.82
CA TYR A 51 -14.34 3.07 15.37
C TYR A 51 -13.06 2.95 14.55
N PHE A 52 -13.03 2.05 13.56
CA PHE A 52 -11.86 1.92 12.69
C PHE A 52 -11.92 2.99 11.59
N PRO A 53 -11.04 4.00 11.61
CA PRO A 53 -11.05 5.04 10.60
C PRO A 53 -10.62 4.43 9.27
N LYS A 54 -11.45 4.58 8.24
CA LYS A 54 -11.04 4.20 6.88
C LYS A 54 -10.19 5.31 6.28
N PRO A 55 -9.18 4.98 5.46
CA PRO A 55 -8.39 5.98 4.77
C PRO A 55 -9.25 6.82 3.82
N ASP A 56 -8.94 8.12 3.71
CA ASP A 56 -9.49 9.00 2.67
C ASP A 56 -8.95 8.65 1.27
N VAL A 57 -7.71 8.14 1.22
CA VAL A 57 -6.99 7.87 -0.02
C VAL A 57 -5.93 6.79 0.21
N MET A 58 -5.73 5.93 -0.78
CA MET A 58 -4.60 5.00 -0.87
C MET A 58 -3.60 5.55 -1.89
N ILE A 59 -2.35 5.73 -1.50
CA ILE A 59 -1.28 6.16 -2.41
C ILE A 59 -0.51 4.92 -2.85
N TYR A 60 -0.52 4.62 -4.14
CA TYR A 60 0.24 3.53 -4.73
C TYR A 60 1.43 4.09 -5.51
N LEU A 61 2.64 3.75 -5.06
CA LEU A 61 3.89 4.15 -5.70
C LEU A 61 4.20 3.17 -6.83
N GLU A 62 4.03 3.63 -8.07
CA GLU A 62 4.24 2.84 -9.27
C GLU A 62 5.66 2.96 -9.80
N CYS A 63 6.18 1.83 -10.25
CA CYS A 63 7.44 1.72 -10.96
C CYS A 63 7.49 0.41 -11.73
N ASN A 64 8.42 0.32 -12.67
CA ASN A 64 8.64 -0.92 -13.41
C ASN A 64 9.38 -1.94 -12.52
N TYR A 65 9.15 -3.23 -12.77
CA TYR A 65 9.80 -4.31 -12.03
C TYR A 65 11.33 -4.16 -12.01
N ASP A 66 11.94 -3.88 -13.17
CA ASP A 66 13.40 -3.75 -13.27
C ASP A 66 13.93 -2.59 -12.38
N GLU A 67 13.21 -1.48 -12.31
CA GLU A 67 13.55 -0.33 -11.46
C GLU A 67 13.44 -0.66 -9.96
N VAL A 68 12.47 -1.51 -9.57
CA VAL A 68 12.36 -2.02 -8.20
C VAL A 68 13.59 -2.83 -7.82
N ILE A 69 14.00 -3.73 -8.72
CA ILE A 69 15.17 -4.60 -8.49
C ILE A 69 16.45 -3.76 -8.42
N ASP A 70 16.63 -2.80 -9.33
CA ASP A 70 17.77 -1.89 -9.28
C ASP A 70 17.84 -1.15 -7.94
N ARG A 71 16.70 -0.65 -7.44
CA ARG A 71 16.61 0.01 -6.12
C ARG A 71 16.83 -0.95 -4.93
N ILE A 72 16.50 -2.24 -5.06
CA ILE A 72 16.84 -3.26 -4.03
C ILE A 72 18.35 -3.45 -3.98
N ILE A 73 18.99 -3.59 -5.14
CA ILE A 73 20.44 -3.79 -5.26
C ILE A 73 21.20 -2.56 -4.75
N GLU A 74 20.79 -1.35 -5.15
CA GLU A 74 21.39 -0.10 -4.69
C GLU A 74 21.31 0.09 -3.17
N ARG A 75 20.22 -0.37 -2.53
CA ARG A 75 20.06 -0.30 -1.07
C ARG A 75 21.00 -1.24 -0.32
N GLY A 76 21.54 -2.29 -0.97
CA GLY A 76 22.63 -3.09 -0.40
C GLY A 76 22.24 -3.99 0.77
N ARG A 77 20.95 -4.23 1.04
CA ARG A 77 20.52 -5.06 2.17
C ARG A 77 20.76 -6.54 1.85
N GLU A 78 21.73 -7.18 2.51
CA GLU A 78 22.13 -8.56 2.23
C GLU A 78 20.95 -9.55 2.18
N MET A 79 20.01 -9.43 3.12
CA MET A 79 18.81 -10.27 3.15
C MET A 79 17.95 -10.11 1.88
N GLU A 80 17.80 -8.89 1.35
CA GLU A 80 16.99 -8.64 0.15
C GLU A 80 17.71 -9.11 -1.13
N ILE A 81 19.04 -8.98 -1.18
CA ILE A 81 19.88 -9.39 -2.32
C ILE A 81 19.93 -10.92 -2.44
N ASN A 82 19.94 -11.63 -1.31
CA ASN A 82 19.97 -13.09 -1.28
C ASN A 82 18.58 -13.73 -1.50
N THR A 83 17.52 -12.94 -1.55
CA THR A 83 16.16 -13.42 -1.83
C THR A 83 16.03 -13.87 -3.28
N ASP A 84 15.32 -14.97 -3.51
CA ASP A 84 15.05 -15.51 -4.84
C ASP A 84 14.38 -14.45 -5.75
N PRO A 85 14.91 -14.15 -6.95
CA PRO A 85 14.27 -13.26 -7.91
C PRO A 85 12.80 -13.62 -8.23
N GLU A 86 12.44 -14.90 -8.18
CA GLU A 86 11.07 -15.35 -8.41
C GLU A 86 10.12 -14.87 -7.29
N TYR A 87 10.61 -14.73 -6.05
CA TYR A 87 9.85 -14.15 -4.95
C TYR A 87 9.50 -12.68 -5.26
N TRP A 88 10.48 -11.88 -5.69
CA TRP A 88 10.25 -10.47 -6.03
C TRP A 88 9.25 -10.30 -7.17
N LYS A 89 9.36 -11.15 -8.19
CA LYS A 89 8.43 -11.13 -9.33
C LYS A 89 7.00 -11.48 -8.93
N LYS A 90 6.81 -12.49 -8.08
CA LYS A 90 5.50 -12.86 -7.52
C LYS A 90 4.94 -11.74 -6.66
N LEU A 91 5.75 -11.16 -5.78
CA LEU A 91 5.34 -10.08 -4.89
C LEU A 91 4.92 -8.84 -5.70
N PHE A 92 5.71 -8.45 -6.70
CA PHE A 92 5.39 -7.34 -7.61
C PHE A 92 4.03 -7.56 -8.29
N LYS A 93 3.82 -8.74 -8.87
CA LYS A 93 2.55 -9.07 -9.52
C LYS A 93 1.37 -9.04 -8.55
N ARG A 94 1.55 -9.56 -7.32
CA ARG A 94 0.50 -9.53 -6.29
C ARG A 94 0.10 -8.10 -5.93
N TYR A 95 1.06 -7.19 -5.75
CA TYR A 95 0.75 -5.79 -5.46
C TYR A 95 0.00 -5.13 -6.62
N ASP A 96 0.40 -5.37 -7.87
CA ASP A 96 -0.31 -4.84 -9.03
C ASP A 96 -1.75 -5.39 -9.13
N ASP A 97 -1.93 -6.71 -9.01
CA ASP A 97 -3.26 -7.34 -9.01
C ASP A 97 -4.13 -6.83 -7.83
N TRP A 98 -3.55 -6.72 -6.63
CA TRP A 98 -4.23 -6.23 -5.42
C TRP A 98 -4.70 -4.79 -5.59
N ILE A 99 -3.84 -3.88 -6.01
CA ILE A 99 -4.20 -2.46 -6.12
C ILE A 99 -5.26 -2.21 -7.21
N ASN A 100 -5.32 -3.07 -8.23
CA ASN A 100 -6.36 -3.05 -9.25
C ASN A 100 -7.74 -3.50 -8.71
N SER A 101 -7.75 -4.30 -7.65
CA SER A 101 -8.97 -4.80 -7.00
C SER A 101 -9.41 -4.00 -5.76
N PHE A 102 -8.50 -3.17 -5.22
CA PHE A 102 -8.72 -2.41 -4.00
C PHE A 102 -9.85 -1.38 -4.16
N ASN A 103 -10.80 -1.37 -3.22
CA ASN A 103 -12.02 -0.55 -3.32
C ASN A 103 -12.44 0.12 -2.00
N ALA A 104 -11.62 0.06 -0.95
CA ALA A 104 -11.99 0.63 0.35
C ALA A 104 -11.95 2.17 0.37
N CYS A 105 -11.16 2.79 -0.51
CA CYS A 105 -11.09 4.24 -0.75
C CYS A 105 -10.49 4.51 -2.15
N PRO A 106 -10.53 5.75 -2.65
CA PRO A 106 -9.88 6.11 -3.91
C PRO A 106 -8.37 5.81 -3.90
N VAL A 107 -7.87 5.29 -5.02
CA VAL A 107 -6.44 5.03 -5.22
C VAL A 107 -5.81 6.14 -6.06
N VAL A 108 -4.71 6.71 -5.57
CA VAL A 108 -3.84 7.63 -6.30
C VAL A 108 -2.57 6.91 -6.67
N ARG A 109 -2.43 6.62 -7.96
CA ARG A 109 -1.20 6.09 -8.55
C ARG A 109 -0.23 7.24 -8.81
N ILE A 110 1.00 7.07 -8.34
CA ILE A 110 2.11 8.02 -8.50
C ILE A 110 3.31 7.26 -9.02
N ASN A 111 3.76 7.61 -10.22
CA ASN A 111 4.98 7.04 -10.77
C ASN A 111 6.20 7.69 -10.12
N ILE A 112 7.07 6.89 -9.51
CA ILE A 112 8.24 7.38 -8.76
C ILE A 112 9.33 7.99 -9.64
N ASN A 113 9.21 7.87 -10.97
CA ASN A 113 10.12 8.48 -11.93
C ASN A 113 9.64 9.86 -12.39
N GLU A 114 8.43 10.29 -12.02
CA GLU A 114 7.87 11.60 -12.38
C GLU A 114 8.33 12.73 -11.44
N TYR A 115 8.99 12.40 -10.33
CA TYR A 115 9.51 13.36 -9.36
C TYR A 115 10.89 12.95 -8.84
N ASP A 116 11.66 13.92 -8.38
CA ASP A 116 12.97 13.70 -7.78
C ASP A 116 13.16 14.66 -6.59
N ILE A 117 12.85 14.17 -5.39
CA ILE A 117 12.95 14.96 -4.15
C ILE A 117 14.38 15.36 -3.80
N HIS A 118 15.38 14.68 -4.37
CA HIS A 118 16.78 14.96 -4.08
C HIS A 118 17.32 16.06 -4.98
N LYS A 119 16.87 16.13 -6.25
CA LYS A 119 17.27 17.18 -7.19
C LYS A 119 16.36 18.40 -7.17
N ASP A 120 15.05 18.18 -7.09
CA ASP A 120 14.03 19.22 -7.12
C ASP A 120 12.88 18.89 -6.17
N PRO A 121 12.93 19.32 -4.90
CA PRO A 121 11.88 19.08 -3.92
C PRO A 121 10.49 19.57 -4.38
N GLU A 122 10.43 20.61 -5.21
CA GLU A 122 9.17 21.18 -5.70
C GLU A 122 8.52 20.30 -6.79
N SER A 123 9.23 19.30 -7.32
CA SER A 123 8.70 18.31 -8.26
C SER A 123 7.56 17.47 -7.68
N LEU A 124 7.40 17.44 -6.35
CA LEU A 124 6.27 16.78 -5.67
C LEU A 124 4.97 17.59 -5.68
N ASN A 125 5.03 18.91 -5.90
CA ASN A 125 3.85 19.78 -5.78
C ASN A 125 2.66 19.32 -6.64
N PRO A 126 2.84 18.91 -7.91
CA PRO A 126 1.73 18.41 -8.72
C PRO A 126 1.06 17.16 -8.13
N MET A 127 1.84 16.28 -7.49
CA MET A 127 1.36 15.05 -6.86
C MET A 127 0.59 15.37 -5.58
N ILE A 128 1.12 16.29 -4.77
CA ILE A 128 0.44 16.78 -3.56
C ILE A 128 -0.91 17.42 -3.92
N ASP A 129 -0.94 18.27 -4.94
CA ASP A 129 -2.18 18.89 -5.43
C ASP A 129 -3.19 17.85 -5.93
N LYS A 130 -2.72 16.82 -6.65
CA LYS A 130 -3.55 15.70 -7.11
C LYS A 130 -4.17 14.95 -5.93
N ILE A 131 -3.37 14.59 -4.93
CA ILE A 131 -3.84 13.91 -3.71
C ILE A 131 -4.86 14.79 -2.97
N ALA A 132 -4.55 16.07 -2.77
CA ALA A 132 -5.42 17.01 -2.07
C ALA A 132 -6.79 17.15 -2.74
N ARG A 133 -6.82 17.27 -4.08
CA ARG A 133 -8.09 17.34 -4.84
C ARG A 133 -8.94 16.07 -4.69
N ILE A 134 -8.30 14.91 -4.68
CA ILE A 134 -8.99 13.61 -4.56
C ILE A 134 -9.58 13.46 -3.15
N ILE A 135 -8.82 13.80 -2.10
CA ILE A 135 -9.33 13.82 -0.73
C ILE A 135 -10.53 14.77 -0.60
N GLN A 136 -10.40 16.00 -1.12
CA GLN A 136 -11.48 16.99 -1.08
C GLN A 136 -12.74 16.51 -1.80
N THR A 137 -12.59 15.89 -2.97
CA THR A 137 -13.72 15.35 -3.75
C THR A 137 -14.37 14.18 -3.04
N TYR A 138 -13.56 13.25 -2.49
CA TYR A 138 -14.07 12.06 -1.81
C TYR A 138 -14.86 12.42 -0.54
N ARG A 139 -14.38 13.38 0.26
CA ARG A 139 -15.09 13.88 1.44
C ARG A 139 -16.43 14.56 1.17
N GLN A 140 -16.69 14.98 -0.08
CA GLN A 140 -18.02 15.49 -0.46
C GLN A 140 -19.02 14.36 -0.71
N VAL A 141 -18.53 13.18 -1.11
CA VAL A 141 -19.35 11.99 -1.40
C VAL A 141 -19.50 11.13 -0.14
N ASP A 142 -18.45 11.07 0.68
CA ASP A 142 -18.38 10.28 1.89
C ASP A 142 -18.23 11.20 3.11
N THR A 143 -19.31 11.33 3.88
CA THR A 143 -19.42 12.30 4.99
C THR A 143 -18.99 11.72 6.35
N ARG A 144 -18.22 10.63 6.34
CA ARG A 144 -17.73 9.97 7.55
C ARG A 144 -16.70 10.79 8.31
#